data_AF-A0AAD4E738-F1
#
_entry.id   AF-A0AAD4E738-F1
#
_cell.length_a   1.000
_cell.length_b   1.000
_cell.length_c   1.000
_cell.angle_alpha   90.00
_cell.angle_beta   90.00
_cell.angle_gamma   90.00
#
_symmetry.space_group_name_H-M   'P 1'
#
loop_
_entity.id
_entity.type
_entity.pdbx_description
1 polymer ?
#
loop_
_entity_poly.entity_id
_entity_poly.type
_entity_poly.pdbx_seq_one_letter_code
_entity_poly.pdbx_strand_id
1 'polypeptide(L)'
;MATLWIYEYACSLQEEWTFLLQSRWTKVKGLYIATRFVPFLLSIVHLYANFIPNDDPAKCKVLNSVCSVLGQISVGFSEFFFLLRTYALWRHNRFVHVFILAFTPVAIIACVGTTYASIVTASYEVSAIPGITGCYSNSNLFVSFLLFFIFELGLMCLTLLHAIQSWRMTNGRLYTILVKSNIFYYSCSMFLSAVNVFTSRYLHYQYHVIFQDYQSIILAILALRMHLHIWQIDQQSHNIDALVWTSLSDI
;
A
#
# COMPACT_ATOMS: atom_id res chain seq x y z
N MET A 1 1.23 -15.62 2.72
CA MET A 1 1.06 -14.36 3.49
C MET A 1 2.10 -14.21 4.58
N ALA A 2 1.95 -14.90 5.71
CA ALA A 2 2.80 -14.70 6.89
C ALA A 2 4.30 -14.92 6.64
N THR A 3 4.68 -15.95 5.87
CA THR A 3 6.10 -16.26 5.60
C THR A 3 6.82 -15.17 4.82
N LEU A 4 6.19 -14.64 3.76
CA LEU A 4 6.75 -13.53 2.97
C LEU A 4 6.91 -12.27 3.84
N TRP A 5 5.91 -11.98 4.68
CA TRP A 5 5.96 -10.82 5.56
C TRP A 5 7.04 -10.96 6.65
N ILE A 6 7.18 -12.14 7.25
CA ILE A 6 8.20 -12.43 8.27
C ILE A 6 9.61 -12.39 7.65
N TYR A 7 9.77 -12.96 6.46
CA TYR A 7 11.04 -12.90 5.73
C TYR A 7 11.45 -11.45 5.47
N GLU A 8 10.52 -10.65 4.96
CA GLU A 8 10.76 -9.25 4.69
C GLU A 8 11.09 -8.47 5.97
N TYR A 9 10.32 -8.71 7.03
CA TYR A 9 10.56 -8.14 8.35
C TYR A 9 11.97 -8.44 8.86
N ALA A 10 12.44 -9.68 8.72
CA ALA A 10 13.77 -10.08 9.15
C ALA A 10 14.88 -9.39 8.35
N CYS A 11 14.70 -9.25 7.03
CA CYS A 11 15.67 -8.58 6.16
C CYS A 11 15.74 -7.06 6.37
N SER A 12 14.61 -6.38 6.59
CA SER A 12 14.57 -4.92 6.71
C SER A 12 14.84 -4.42 8.13
N LEU A 13 14.79 -5.29 9.14
CA LEU A 13 14.80 -4.91 10.56
C LEU A 13 15.96 -3.98 10.94
N GLN A 14 17.17 -4.30 10.49
CA GLN A 14 18.37 -3.57 10.88
C GLN A 14 18.33 -2.12 10.37
N GLU A 15 18.02 -1.94 9.08
CA GLU A 15 17.97 -0.62 8.45
C GLU A 15 16.80 0.21 9.01
N GLU A 16 15.68 -0.44 9.29
CA GLU A 16 14.50 0.20 9.87
C GLU A 16 14.73 0.63 11.31
N TRP A 17 15.48 -0.15 12.09
CA TRP A 17 15.83 0.21 13.45
C TRP A 17 16.69 1.47 13.47
N THR A 18 17.68 1.56 12.59
CA THR A 18 18.50 2.77 12.41
C THR A 18 17.64 3.97 12.00
N PHE A 19 16.71 3.79 11.06
CA PHE A 19 15.75 4.81 10.67
C PHE A 19 14.88 5.27 11.86
N LEU A 20 14.29 4.33 12.60
CA LEU A 20 13.42 4.65 13.73
C LEU A 20 14.14 5.39 14.85
N LEU A 21 15.42 5.09 15.07
CA LEU A 21 16.26 5.76 16.07
C LEU A 21 16.73 7.14 15.62
N GLN A 22 17.21 7.28 14.39
CA GLN A 22 17.83 8.52 13.90
C GLN A 22 16.81 9.51 13.31
N SER A 23 15.64 9.05 12.88
CA SER A 23 14.63 9.90 12.24
C SER A 23 13.81 10.69 13.26
N ARG A 24 13.69 12.00 13.01
CA ARG A 24 12.85 12.92 13.80
C ARG A 24 11.38 12.47 13.74
N TRP A 25 10.66 12.66 14.85
CA TRP A 25 9.23 12.35 14.91
C TRP A 25 8.44 13.29 13.98
N THR A 26 8.04 12.77 12.82
CA THR A 26 7.20 13.46 11.84
C THR A 26 5.92 12.66 11.59
N LYS A 27 4.90 13.29 10.98
CA LYS A 27 3.65 12.60 10.59
C LYS A 27 3.93 11.38 9.70
N VAL A 28 4.99 11.43 8.88
CA VAL A 28 5.42 10.35 8.00
C VAL A 28 5.95 9.14 8.79
N LYS A 29 6.61 9.35 9.93
CA LYS A 29 7.06 8.28 10.83
C LYS A 29 5.87 7.53 11.45
N GLY A 30 4.83 8.25 11.85
CA GLY A 30 3.58 7.64 12.34
C GLY A 30 2.91 6.77 11.27
N LEU A 31 2.81 7.30 10.04
CA LEU A 31 2.28 6.56 8.89
C LEU A 31 3.12 5.31 8.57
N TYR A 32 4.44 5.39 8.71
CA TYR A 32 5.37 4.26 8.54
C TYR A 32 5.05 3.13 9.52
N ILE A 33 4.93 3.46 10.80
CA ILE A 33 4.62 2.50 11.86
C ILE A 33 3.24 1.88 11.61
N ALA A 34 2.24 2.69 11.24
CA ALA A 34 0.89 2.20 10.96
C ALA A 34 0.86 1.23 9.77
N THR A 35 1.50 1.60 8.65
CA THR A 35 1.60 0.74 7.44
C THR A 35 2.29 -0.58 7.75
N ARG A 36 3.22 -0.58 8.72
CA ARG A 36 3.91 -1.79 9.15
C ARG A 36 3.09 -2.67 10.09
N PHE A 37 2.33 -2.08 11.02
CA PHE A 37 1.62 -2.84 12.06
C PHE A 37 0.31 -3.46 11.56
N VAL A 38 -0.39 -2.80 10.63
CA VAL A 38 -1.71 -3.26 10.16
C VAL A 38 -1.66 -4.64 9.48
N PRO A 39 -0.70 -4.96 8.60
CA PRO A 39 -0.57 -6.31 8.03
C PRO A 39 -0.30 -7.42 9.05
N PHE A 40 0.35 -7.10 10.19
CA PHE A 40 0.52 -8.05 11.30
C PHE A 40 -0.83 -8.39 11.94
N LEU A 41 -1.64 -7.36 12.24
CA LEU A 41 -2.99 -7.58 12.76
C LEU A 41 -3.85 -8.39 11.78
N LEU A 42 -3.80 -8.05 10.49
CA LEU A 42 -4.53 -8.78 9.44
C LEU A 42 -4.15 -10.26 9.42
N SER A 43 -2.85 -10.58 9.56
CA SER A 43 -2.35 -11.96 9.58
C SER A 43 -2.83 -12.73 10.81
N ILE A 44 -2.87 -12.08 11.98
CA ILE A 44 -3.36 -12.68 13.23
C ILE A 44 -4.86 -13.01 13.10
N VAL A 45 -5.66 -12.07 12.59
CA VAL A 45 -7.10 -12.28 12.40
C VAL A 45 -7.36 -13.38 11.37
N HIS A 46 -6.59 -13.45 10.29
CA HIS A 46 -6.69 -14.54 9.33
C HIS A 46 -6.35 -15.91 9.94
N LEU A 47 -5.30 -16.00 10.75
CA LEU A 47 -4.99 -17.24 11.47
C LEU A 47 -6.14 -17.63 12.40
N TYR A 48 -6.69 -16.67 13.15
CA TYR A 48 -7.85 -16.91 14.00
C TYR A 48 -9.07 -17.41 13.19
N ALA A 49 -9.35 -16.80 12.04
CA ALA A 49 -10.47 -17.16 11.17
C ALA A 49 -10.33 -18.57 10.55
N ASN A 50 -9.11 -19.01 10.25
CA ASN A 50 -8.86 -20.30 9.61
C ASN A 50 -8.74 -21.45 10.62
N PHE A 51 -8.19 -21.21 11.82
CA PHE A 51 -7.90 -22.28 12.78
C PHE A 51 -9.03 -22.56 13.78
N ILE A 52 -9.96 -21.62 13.99
CA ILE A 52 -11.07 -21.82 14.93
C ILE A 52 -12.33 -22.25 14.17
N PRO A 53 -12.92 -23.41 14.51
CA PRO A 53 -14.19 -23.83 13.91
C PRO A 53 -15.25 -22.80 14.27
N ASN A 54 -15.84 -22.21 13.24
CA ASN A 54 -16.85 -21.18 13.38
C ASN A 54 -18.16 -21.74 12.87
N ASP A 55 -18.98 -22.26 13.79
CA ASP A 55 -20.27 -22.87 13.47
C ASP A 55 -21.38 -21.81 13.25
N ASP A 56 -21.08 -20.54 13.53
CA ASP A 56 -22.04 -19.44 13.49
C ASP A 56 -21.78 -18.49 12.29
N PRO A 57 -22.73 -18.37 11.33
CA PRO A 57 -22.60 -17.48 10.19
C PRO A 57 -22.48 -15.99 10.58
N ALA A 58 -23.03 -15.59 11.73
CA ALA A 58 -22.90 -14.21 12.22
C ALA A 58 -21.46 -13.88 12.60
N LYS A 59 -20.75 -14.83 13.24
CA LYS A 59 -19.33 -14.68 13.57
C LYS A 59 -18.47 -14.64 12.31
N CYS A 60 -18.77 -15.50 11.33
CA CYS A 60 -18.10 -15.50 10.02
C CYS A 60 -18.21 -14.13 9.33
N LYS A 61 -19.40 -13.52 9.32
CA LYS A 61 -19.59 -12.15 8.81
C LYS A 61 -18.74 -11.11 9.54
N VAL A 62 -18.68 -11.15 10.86
CA VAL A 62 -17.88 -10.21 11.66
C VAL A 62 -16.39 -10.36 11.36
N LEU A 63 -15.86 -11.58 11.34
CA LEU A 63 -14.45 -11.81 11.04
C LEU A 63 -14.08 -11.34 9.63
N ASN A 64 -14.89 -11.68 8.62
CA ASN A 64 -14.62 -11.26 7.25
C ASN A 64 -14.69 -9.73 7.09
N SER A 65 -15.63 -9.09 7.78
CA SER A 65 -15.73 -7.62 7.83
C SER A 65 -14.48 -7.00 8.47
N VAL A 66 -14.01 -7.54 9.59
CA VAL A 66 -12.77 -7.09 10.25
C VAL A 66 -11.56 -7.26 9.35
N CYS A 67 -11.40 -8.40 8.69
CA CYS A 67 -10.31 -8.62 7.70
C CYS A 67 -10.38 -7.61 6.56
N SER A 68 -11.58 -7.39 6.00
CA SER A 68 -11.78 -6.44 4.90
C SER A 68 -11.40 -5.01 5.31
N VAL A 69 -11.81 -4.57 6.51
CA VAL A 69 -11.49 -3.23 7.04
C VAL A 69 -9.98 -3.10 7.31
N LEU A 70 -9.35 -4.09 7.94
CA LEU A 70 -7.90 -4.08 8.18
C LEU A 70 -7.11 -4.06 6.86
N GLY A 71 -7.52 -4.84 5.87
CA GLY A 71 -6.94 -4.83 4.54
C GLY A 71 -7.05 -3.46 3.86
N GLN A 72 -8.23 -2.84 3.90
CA GLN A 72 -8.44 -1.48 3.38
C GLN A 72 -7.57 -0.44 4.08
N ILE A 73 -7.44 -0.52 5.41
CA ILE A 73 -6.56 0.38 6.17
C ILE A 73 -5.10 0.20 5.73
N SER A 74 -4.65 -1.04 5.56
CA SER A 74 -3.29 -1.35 5.09
C SER A 74 -2.99 -0.75 3.73
N VAL A 75 -3.90 -0.98 2.78
CA VAL A 75 -3.82 -0.44 1.43
C VAL A 75 -3.84 1.09 1.47
N GLY A 76 -4.80 1.68 2.19
CA GLY A 76 -4.96 3.13 2.28
C GLY A 76 -3.73 3.84 2.86
N PHE A 77 -3.09 3.29 3.90
CA PHE A 77 -1.85 3.88 4.41
C PHE A 77 -0.69 3.78 3.41
N SER A 78 -0.60 2.66 2.69
CA SER A 78 0.40 2.47 1.66
C SER A 78 0.18 3.42 0.48
N GLU A 79 -1.06 3.60 0.04
CA GLU A 79 -1.43 4.59 -0.98
C GLU A 79 -1.17 6.02 -0.54
N PHE A 80 -1.39 6.34 0.75
CA PHE A 80 -1.09 7.66 1.28
C PHE A 80 0.40 7.99 1.15
N PHE A 81 1.30 7.02 1.28
CA PHE A 81 2.73 7.21 0.98
C PHE A 81 2.98 7.59 -0.50
N PHE A 82 2.30 6.91 -1.43
CA PHE A 82 2.40 7.20 -2.85
C PHE A 82 1.82 8.58 -3.19
N LEU A 83 0.68 8.93 -2.59
CA LEU A 83 0.05 10.25 -2.70
C LEU A 83 0.97 11.37 -2.20
N LEU A 84 1.55 11.23 -1.01
CA LEU A 84 2.46 12.23 -0.44
C LEU A 84 3.64 12.51 -1.37
N ARG A 85 4.18 11.49 -2.03
CA ARG A 85 5.29 11.66 -2.98
C ARG A 85 4.86 12.39 -4.24
N THR A 86 3.72 12.01 -4.80
CA THR A 86 3.15 12.70 -5.97
C THR A 86 2.86 14.16 -5.65
N TYR A 87 2.32 14.41 -4.47
CA TYR A 87 2.06 15.75 -3.96
C TYR A 87 3.35 16.59 -3.82
N ALA A 88 4.41 15.99 -3.25
CA ALA A 88 5.70 16.64 -3.08
C ALA A 88 6.40 16.90 -4.43
N LEU A 89 6.23 16.00 -5.40
CA LEU A 89 6.78 16.15 -6.76
C LEU A 89 6.17 17.36 -7.47
N TRP A 90 4.87 17.57 -7.34
CA TRP A 90 4.12 18.64 -8.00
C TRP A 90 4.12 19.98 -7.23
N ARG A 91 5.14 20.27 -6.41
CA ARG A 91 5.21 21.43 -5.50
C ARG A 91 4.79 22.78 -6.10
N HIS A 92 4.96 22.98 -7.40
CA HIS A 92 4.70 24.27 -8.07
C HIS A 92 3.32 24.38 -8.75
N ASN A 93 2.59 23.29 -8.99
CA ASN A 93 1.34 23.35 -9.77
C ASN A 93 0.09 23.25 -8.88
N ARG A 94 -0.57 24.39 -8.63
CA ARG A 94 -1.76 24.46 -7.77
C ARG A 94 -2.93 23.62 -8.29
N PHE A 95 -3.07 23.46 -9.61
CA PHE A 95 -4.14 22.66 -10.19
C PHE A 95 -4.06 21.20 -9.78
N VAL A 96 -2.85 20.62 -9.79
CA VAL A 96 -2.65 19.21 -9.40
C VAL A 96 -2.86 19.01 -7.91
N HIS A 97 -2.47 19.98 -7.07
CA HIS A 97 -2.77 19.92 -5.64
C HIS A 97 -4.27 19.93 -5.34
N VAL A 98 -5.02 20.83 -5.99
CA VAL A 98 -6.48 20.88 -5.84
C VAL A 98 -7.11 19.57 -6.34
N PHE A 99 -6.64 19.05 -7.48
CA PHE A 99 -7.11 17.78 -8.01
C PHE A 99 -6.86 16.62 -7.03
N ILE A 100 -5.63 16.45 -6.54
CA ILE A 100 -5.30 15.38 -5.58
C ILE A 100 -6.12 15.53 -4.29
N LEU A 101 -6.22 16.75 -3.75
CA LEU A 101 -6.93 17.01 -2.49
C LEU A 101 -8.44 16.77 -2.61
N ALA A 102 -9.05 17.07 -3.76
CA ALA A 102 -10.47 16.86 -4.00
C ALA A 102 -10.80 15.42 -4.42
N PHE A 103 -9.96 14.82 -5.27
CA PHE A 103 -10.21 13.50 -5.86
C PHE A 103 -9.95 12.36 -4.88
N THR A 104 -8.91 12.47 -4.04
CA THR A 104 -8.55 11.43 -3.05
C THR A 104 -9.69 11.10 -2.08
N PRO A 105 -10.33 12.05 -1.37
CA PRO A 105 -11.40 11.71 -0.44
C PRO A 105 -12.61 11.12 -1.15
N VAL A 106 -12.93 11.58 -2.36
CA VAL A 106 -14.02 11.03 -3.17
C VAL A 106 -13.74 9.57 -3.54
N ALA A 107 -12.52 9.27 -3.99
CA ALA A 107 -12.10 7.90 -4.31
C ALA A 107 -12.17 6.98 -3.08
N ILE A 108 -11.70 7.45 -1.91
CA ILE A 108 -11.77 6.70 -0.66
C ILE A 108 -13.22 6.41 -0.28
N ILE A 109 -14.09 7.42 -0.29
CA ILE A 109 -15.51 7.25 0.05
C ILE A 109 -16.19 6.27 -0.91
N ALA A 110 -15.89 6.37 -2.21
CA ALA A 110 -16.45 5.46 -3.21
C ALA A 110 -15.97 4.01 -3.01
N CYS A 111 -14.67 3.79 -2.75
CA CYS A 111 -14.12 2.46 -2.48
C CYS A 111 -14.69 1.84 -1.20
N VAL A 112 -14.74 2.61 -0.10
CA VAL A 112 -15.29 2.14 1.18
C VAL A 112 -16.78 1.87 1.06
N GLY A 113 -17.54 2.78 0.45
CA GLY A 113 -18.98 2.65 0.28
C GLY A 113 -19.37 1.43 -0.56
N THR A 114 -18.69 1.20 -1.69
CA THR A 114 -18.94 0.04 -2.55
C THR A 114 -18.56 -1.28 -1.88
N THR A 115 -17.46 -1.30 -1.12
CA THR A 115 -17.04 -2.51 -0.38
C THR A 115 -18.03 -2.82 0.75
N TYR A 116 -18.44 -1.80 1.51
CA TYR A 116 -19.42 -1.97 2.58
C TYR A 116 -20.77 -2.47 2.04
N ALA A 117 -21.26 -1.88 0.95
CA ALA A 117 -22.47 -2.34 0.28
C ALA A 117 -22.37 -3.81 -0.13
N SER A 118 -21.21 -4.23 -0.65
CA SER A 118 -20.96 -5.61 -1.08
C SER A 118 -20.87 -6.60 0.10
N ILE A 119 -20.33 -6.18 1.24
CA ILE A 119 -20.26 -6.98 2.48
C ILE A 119 -21.65 -7.14 3.10
N VAL A 120 -22.47 -6.09 3.07
CA VAL A 120 -23.82 -6.14 3.65
C VAL A 120 -24.75 -7.05 2.86
N THR A 121 -24.65 -7.05 1.53
CA THR A 121 -25.49 -7.86 0.63
C THR A 121 -24.98 -9.28 0.42
N ALA A 122 -23.75 -9.59 0.85
CA ALA A 122 -23.18 -10.92 0.70
C ALA A 122 -23.88 -11.97 1.58
N SER A 123 -24.08 -13.15 0.99
CA SER A 123 -24.42 -14.37 1.72
C SER A 123 -23.15 -15.01 2.29
N TYR A 124 -23.22 -15.43 3.56
CA TYR A 124 -22.13 -16.08 4.28
C TYR A 124 -22.48 -17.54 4.50
N GLU A 125 -21.62 -18.44 4.03
CA GLU A 125 -21.76 -19.87 4.20
C GLU A 125 -20.57 -20.42 5.00
N VAL A 126 -20.87 -21.34 5.91
CA VAL A 126 -19.86 -22.11 6.65
C VAL A 126 -19.58 -23.41 5.90
N SER A 127 -18.32 -23.83 5.91
CA SER A 127 -17.91 -25.09 5.28
C SER A 127 -18.73 -26.27 5.81
N ALA A 128 -19.42 -26.98 4.92
CA ALA A 128 -20.24 -28.15 5.27
C ALA A 128 -19.42 -29.43 5.51
N ILE A 129 -18.11 -29.39 5.26
CA ILE A 129 -17.22 -30.56 5.33
C ILE A 129 -16.61 -30.63 6.75
N PRO A 130 -16.89 -31.70 7.53
CA PRO A 130 -16.28 -31.88 8.84
C PRO A 130 -14.76 -32.01 8.69
N GLY A 131 -14.01 -31.11 9.34
CA GLY A 131 -12.54 -31.06 9.33
C GLY A 131 -11.92 -29.97 8.46
N ILE A 132 -12.68 -29.30 7.59
CA ILE A 132 -12.22 -28.12 6.84
C ILE A 132 -12.91 -26.88 7.41
N THR A 133 -12.23 -26.15 8.29
CA THR A 133 -12.70 -24.88 8.83
C THR A 133 -12.53 -23.77 7.79
N GLY A 134 -13.62 -23.05 7.47
CA GLY A 134 -13.59 -21.99 6.46
C GLY A 134 -14.90 -21.20 6.42
N CYS A 135 -14.76 -19.88 6.32
CA CYS A 135 -15.86 -18.91 6.19
C CYS A 135 -15.86 -18.39 4.74
N TYR A 136 -16.97 -18.55 4.04
CA TYR A 136 -17.10 -18.21 2.63
C TYR A 136 -18.12 -17.07 2.44
N SER A 137 -17.72 -16.02 1.73
CA SER A 137 -18.58 -14.87 1.38
C SER A 137 -18.74 -14.72 -0.14
N ASN A 138 -19.97 -14.67 -0.65
CA ASN A 138 -20.25 -14.38 -2.07
C ASN A 138 -20.29 -12.87 -2.39
N SER A 139 -19.37 -12.10 -1.80
CA SER A 139 -19.28 -10.65 -1.99
C SER A 139 -18.68 -10.31 -3.35
N ASN A 140 -19.38 -9.51 -4.16
CA ASN A 140 -18.89 -9.04 -5.44
C ASN A 140 -18.13 -7.71 -5.29
N LEU A 141 -16.81 -7.78 -5.16
CA LEU A 141 -15.93 -6.62 -4.96
C LEU A 141 -15.41 -5.98 -6.27
N PHE A 142 -15.93 -6.40 -7.42
CA PHE A 142 -15.45 -5.95 -8.74
C PHE A 142 -15.43 -4.43 -8.89
N VAL A 143 -16.52 -3.75 -8.48
CA VAL A 143 -16.64 -2.28 -8.60
C VAL A 143 -15.59 -1.58 -7.73
N SER A 144 -15.36 -2.08 -6.52
CA SER A 144 -14.36 -1.52 -5.60
C SER A 144 -12.95 -1.68 -6.16
N PHE A 145 -12.60 -2.85 -6.70
CA PHE A 145 -11.30 -3.06 -7.33
C PHE A 145 -11.11 -2.22 -8.59
N LEU A 146 -12.16 -2.04 -9.39
CA LEU A 146 -12.09 -1.21 -10.60
C LEU A 146 -11.86 0.27 -10.25
N LEU A 147 -12.57 0.79 -9.24
CA LEU A 147 -12.38 2.15 -8.75
C LEU A 147 -10.95 2.37 -8.22
N PHE A 148 -10.46 1.39 -7.46
CA PHE A 148 -9.09 1.39 -6.95
C PHE A 148 -8.05 1.41 -8.07
N PHE A 149 -8.21 0.57 -9.08
CA PHE A 149 -7.34 0.53 -10.26
C PHE A 149 -7.32 1.87 -11.02
N ILE A 150 -8.49 2.50 -11.20
CA ILE A 150 -8.60 3.81 -11.85
C ILE A 150 -7.85 4.88 -11.04
N PHE A 151 -7.98 4.83 -9.72
CA PHE A 151 -7.30 5.77 -8.82
C PHE A 151 -5.77 5.62 -8.92
N GLU A 152 -5.25 4.40 -8.85
CA GLU A 152 -3.82 4.12 -9.00
C GLU A 152 -3.30 4.54 -10.38
N LEU A 153 -4.04 4.26 -11.44
CA LEU A 153 -3.71 4.68 -12.80
C LEU A 153 -3.60 6.20 -12.89
N GLY A 154 -4.51 6.93 -12.23
CA GLY A 154 -4.47 8.40 -12.14
C GLY A 154 -3.19 8.90 -11.49
N LEU A 155 -2.78 8.31 -10.36
CA LEU A 155 -1.53 8.66 -9.66
C LEU A 155 -0.30 8.31 -10.50
N MET A 156 -0.29 7.15 -11.17
CA MET A 156 0.80 6.75 -12.06
C MET A 156 0.91 7.70 -13.26
N CYS A 157 -0.20 8.10 -13.87
CA CYS A 157 -0.21 9.08 -14.95
C CYS A 157 0.34 10.43 -14.49
N LEU A 158 -0.09 10.94 -13.32
CA LEU A 158 0.39 12.21 -12.78
C LEU A 158 1.90 12.19 -12.49
N THR A 159 2.41 11.07 -11.96
CA THR A 159 3.85 10.92 -11.70
C THR A 159 4.66 10.79 -12.98
N LEU A 160 4.17 10.05 -13.97
CA LEU A 160 4.81 9.90 -15.28
C LEU A 160 4.83 11.21 -16.07
N LEU A 161 3.73 11.96 -16.06
CA LEU A 161 3.65 13.27 -16.73
C LEU A 161 4.70 14.23 -16.16
N HIS A 162 4.82 14.30 -14.84
CA HIS A 162 5.85 15.12 -14.21
C HIS A 162 7.26 14.62 -14.50
N ALA A 163 7.47 13.30 -14.50
CA ALA A 163 8.76 12.70 -14.85
C ALA A 163 9.20 13.12 -16.27
N ILE A 164 8.28 13.07 -17.24
CA ILE A 164 8.54 13.47 -18.63
C ILE A 164 8.81 14.98 -18.72
N GLN A 165 7.99 15.81 -18.06
CA GLN A 165 8.17 17.26 -18.04
C GLN A 165 9.51 17.66 -17.44
N SER A 166 9.87 17.08 -16.29
CA SER A 166 11.12 17.40 -15.60
C SER A 166 12.34 16.81 -16.29
N TRP A 167 12.22 15.66 -16.96
CA TRP A 167 13.33 15.11 -17.76
C TRP A 167 13.74 16.05 -18.90
N ARG A 168 12.78 16.81 -19.45
CA ARG A 168 13.08 17.82 -20.47
C ARG A 168 13.78 19.07 -19.92
N MET A 169 13.61 19.37 -18.63
CA MET A 169 14.04 20.64 -18.03
C MET A 169 15.28 20.52 -17.13
N THR A 170 15.50 19.36 -16.48
CA THR A 170 16.49 19.23 -15.40
C THR A 170 17.32 17.96 -15.54
N ASN A 171 18.64 18.10 -15.59
CA ASN A 171 19.59 17.00 -15.81
C ASN A 171 20.26 16.52 -14.50
N GLY A 172 19.46 16.34 -13.44
CA GLY A 172 19.96 15.93 -12.12
C GLY A 172 20.02 14.41 -11.94
N ARG A 173 21.21 13.84 -11.76
CA ARG A 173 21.42 12.38 -11.56
C ARG A 173 20.61 11.80 -10.39
N LEU A 174 20.49 12.55 -9.29
CA LEU A 174 19.73 12.15 -8.10
C LEU A 174 18.21 12.08 -8.39
N TYR A 175 17.70 13.05 -9.15
CA TYR A 175 16.29 13.12 -9.55
C TYR A 175 15.90 11.93 -10.43
N THR A 176 16.75 11.58 -11.40
CA THR A 176 16.52 10.45 -12.31
C THR A 176 16.44 9.12 -11.56
N ILE A 177 17.32 8.89 -10.57
CA ILE A 177 17.29 7.66 -9.76
C ILE A 177 16.01 7.59 -8.95
N LEU A 178 15.61 8.69 -8.31
CA LEU A 178 14.43 8.75 -7.46
C LEU A 178 13.13 8.53 -8.25
N VAL A 179 13.01 9.12 -9.44
CA VAL A 179 11.88 8.94 -10.35
C VAL A 179 11.82 7.52 -10.91
N LYS A 180 12.96 6.94 -11.31
CA LYS A 180 13.03 5.58 -11.87
C LYS A 180 12.58 4.54 -10.85
N SER A 181 13.09 4.65 -9.61
CA SER A 181 12.64 3.79 -8.51
C SER A 181 11.13 3.95 -8.32
N ASN A 182 10.62 5.19 -8.29
CA ASN A 182 9.21 5.45 -8.08
C ASN A 182 8.29 4.80 -9.14
N ILE A 183 8.63 4.94 -10.42
CA ILE A 183 7.87 4.34 -11.53
C ILE A 183 7.83 2.81 -11.41
N PHE A 184 8.92 2.17 -10.98
CA PHE A 184 8.95 0.72 -10.79
C PHE A 184 7.95 0.26 -9.71
N TYR A 185 7.91 0.95 -8.56
CA TYR A 185 6.97 0.63 -7.48
C TYR A 185 5.51 0.85 -7.90
N TYR A 186 5.21 1.96 -8.60
CA TYR A 186 3.87 2.21 -9.16
C TYR A 186 3.45 1.13 -10.16
N SER A 187 4.35 0.71 -11.04
CA SER A 187 4.07 -0.33 -12.04
C SER A 187 3.74 -1.67 -11.37
N CYS A 188 4.45 -2.02 -10.30
CA CYS A 188 4.17 -3.21 -9.51
C CYS A 188 2.81 -3.14 -8.82
N SER A 189 2.47 -1.99 -8.23
CA SER A 189 1.16 -1.71 -7.62
C SER A 189 0.02 -1.91 -8.62
N MET A 190 0.11 -1.24 -9.77
CA MET A 190 -0.88 -1.30 -10.84
C MET A 190 -1.05 -2.72 -11.38
N PHE A 191 0.03 -3.49 -11.47
CA PHE A 191 -0.04 -4.90 -11.89
C PHE A 191 -0.84 -5.75 -10.90
N LEU A 192 -0.59 -5.62 -9.60
CA LEU A 192 -1.32 -6.37 -8.56
C LEU A 192 -2.82 -6.01 -8.56
N SER A 193 -3.12 -4.73 -8.73
CA SER A 193 -4.48 -4.21 -8.87
C SER A 193 -5.20 -4.74 -10.10
N ALA A 194 -4.52 -4.79 -11.24
CA ALA A 194 -5.04 -5.41 -12.46
C ALA A 194 -5.34 -6.90 -12.26
N VAL A 195 -4.49 -7.63 -11.53
CA VAL A 195 -4.74 -9.04 -11.16
C VAL A 195 -5.97 -9.16 -10.28
N ASN A 196 -6.21 -8.25 -9.34
CA ASN A 196 -7.43 -8.25 -8.52
C ASN A 196 -8.70 -7.97 -9.33
N VAL A 197 -8.66 -7.02 -10.27
CA VAL A 197 -9.78 -6.78 -11.20
C VAL A 197 -10.05 -8.00 -12.08
N PHE A 198 -8.99 -8.61 -12.63
CA PHE A 198 -9.09 -9.79 -13.47
C PHE A 198 -9.68 -10.98 -12.71
N THR A 199 -9.12 -11.29 -11.55
CA THR A 199 -9.57 -12.41 -10.71
C THR A 199 -11.01 -12.21 -10.25
N SER A 200 -11.40 -10.98 -9.86
CA SER A 200 -12.78 -10.67 -9.51
C SER A 200 -13.77 -10.81 -10.67
N ARG A 201 -13.35 -10.62 -11.93
CA ARG A 201 -14.24 -10.69 -13.10
C ARG A 201 -14.38 -12.10 -13.67
N TYR A 202 -13.27 -12.83 -13.72
CA TYR A 202 -13.16 -14.10 -14.45
C TYR A 202 -13.16 -15.33 -13.53
N LEU A 203 -12.74 -15.20 -12.27
CA LEU A 203 -12.74 -16.30 -11.32
C LEU A 203 -13.98 -16.22 -10.43
N HIS A 204 -14.88 -17.20 -10.58
CA HIS A 204 -16.09 -17.31 -9.75
C HIS A 204 -15.82 -17.72 -8.30
N TYR A 205 -14.62 -18.20 -8.01
CA TYR A 205 -14.22 -18.60 -6.67
C TYR A 205 -13.52 -17.44 -5.94
N GLN A 206 -13.52 -17.43 -4.61
CA GLN A 206 -12.98 -16.37 -3.74
C GLN A 206 -11.44 -16.18 -3.80
N TYR A 207 -10.81 -16.52 -4.93
CA TYR A 207 -9.40 -16.22 -5.20
C TYR A 207 -9.11 -14.71 -5.08
N HIS A 208 -10.07 -13.84 -5.41
CA HIS A 208 -9.90 -12.40 -5.29
C HIS A 208 -9.57 -11.94 -3.85
N VAL A 209 -10.04 -12.66 -2.81
CA VAL A 209 -9.71 -12.35 -1.41
C VAL A 209 -8.23 -12.64 -1.14
N ILE A 210 -7.74 -13.78 -1.61
CA ILE A 210 -6.33 -14.19 -1.49
C ILE A 210 -5.44 -13.17 -2.21
N PHE A 211 -5.78 -12.78 -3.45
CA PHE A 211 -5.00 -11.80 -4.19
C PHE A 211 -5.09 -10.39 -3.60
N GLN A 212 -6.21 -10.01 -2.98
CA GLN A 212 -6.35 -8.76 -2.24
C GLN A 212 -5.43 -8.71 -1.02
N ASP A 213 -5.32 -9.80 -0.26
CA ASP A 213 -4.38 -9.89 0.87
C ASP A 213 -2.94 -9.79 0.40
N TYR A 214 -2.59 -10.46 -0.71
CA TYR A 214 -1.27 -10.35 -1.32
C TYR A 214 -0.98 -8.92 -1.76
N GLN A 215 -1.93 -8.25 -2.41
CA GLN A 215 -1.80 -6.84 -2.80
C GLN A 215 -1.58 -5.97 -1.57
N SER A 216 -2.37 -6.15 -0.50
CA SER A 216 -2.26 -5.35 0.72
C SER A 216 -0.88 -5.46 1.37
N ILE A 217 -0.35 -6.67 1.43
CA ILE A 217 1.00 -6.96 1.95
C ILE A 217 2.06 -6.37 1.02
N ILE A 218 2.05 -6.73 -0.27
CA ILE A 218 3.11 -6.32 -1.18
C ILE A 218 3.14 -4.78 -1.29
N LEU A 219 1.98 -4.12 -1.32
CA LEU A 219 1.90 -2.66 -1.39
C LEU A 219 2.51 -2.00 -0.16
N ALA A 220 2.27 -2.54 1.03
CA ALA A 220 2.89 -2.07 2.26
C ALA A 220 4.42 -2.26 2.22
N ILE A 221 4.91 -3.43 1.78
CA ILE A 221 6.35 -3.69 1.60
C ILE A 221 6.98 -2.68 0.64
N LEU A 222 6.38 -2.50 -0.53
CA LEU A 222 6.85 -1.58 -1.57
C LEU A 222 6.91 -0.15 -1.00
N ALA A 223 5.85 0.31 -0.33
CA ALA A 223 5.80 1.65 0.27
C ALA A 223 6.90 1.87 1.32
N LEU A 224 7.12 0.88 2.21
CA LEU A 224 8.13 0.94 3.27
C LEU A 224 9.55 0.93 2.71
N ARG A 225 9.90 -0.05 1.84
CA ARG A 225 11.24 -0.13 1.20
C ARG A 225 11.57 1.13 0.43
N MET A 226 10.60 1.61 -0.34
CA MET A 226 10.75 2.81 -1.13
C MET A 226 10.94 4.06 -0.26
N HIS A 227 10.40 4.11 0.96
CA HIS A 227 10.62 5.22 1.89
C HIS A 227 12.00 5.15 2.50
N LEU A 228 12.39 3.96 2.95
CA LEU A 228 13.68 3.70 3.56
C LEU A 228 14.84 3.94 2.59
N HIS A 229 14.72 3.52 1.33
CA HIS A 229 15.72 3.80 0.29
C HIS A 229 15.94 5.30 0.05
N ILE A 230 14.88 6.11 0.09
CA ILE A 230 15.02 7.57 -0.03
C ILE A 230 15.74 8.14 1.18
N TRP A 231 15.37 7.70 2.38
CA TRP A 231 16.02 8.17 3.61
C TRP A 231 17.51 7.83 3.64
N GLN A 232 17.91 6.64 3.17
CA GLN A 232 19.31 6.26 3.03
C GLN A 232 20.07 7.17 2.06
N ILE A 233 19.47 7.48 0.90
CA ILE A 233 20.07 8.41 -0.07
C ILE A 233 20.24 9.80 0.53
N ASP A 234 19.22 10.29 1.23
CA ASP A 234 19.24 11.62 1.87
C ASP A 234 20.35 11.71 2.93
N GLN A 235 20.51 10.67 3.75
CA GLN A 235 21.63 10.59 4.69
C GLN A 235 22.98 10.52 3.99
N GLN A 236 23.10 9.78 2.89
CA GLN A 236 24.35 9.73 2.12
C GLN A 236 24.70 11.09 1.53
N SER A 237 23.74 11.82 0.97
CA SER A 237 24.00 13.19 0.47
C SER A 237 24.44 14.12 1.59
N HIS A 238 23.77 14.10 2.74
CA HIS A 238 24.16 14.93 3.88
C HIS A 238 25.56 14.61 4.40
N ASN A 239 25.97 13.34 4.39
CA ASN A 239 27.30 12.94 4.82
C ASN A 239 28.38 13.37 3.81
N ILE A 240 28.09 13.28 2.50
CA ILE A 240 28.99 13.78 1.45
C ILE A 240 29.16 15.30 1.57
N ASP A 241 28.07 16.04 1.76
CA ASP A 241 28.15 17.50 1.93
C ASP A 241 28.98 17.85 3.17
N ALA A 242 28.78 17.17 4.30
CA ALA A 242 29.57 17.38 5.51
C ALA A 242 31.08 17.08 5.32
N LEU A 243 31.42 16.04 4.56
CA LEU A 243 32.81 15.71 4.21
C LEU A 243 33.44 16.76 3.28
N VAL A 244 32.68 17.31 2.34
CA VAL A 244 33.14 18.41 1.47
C VAL A 244 33.37 19.68 2.28
N TRP A 245 32.46 20.02 3.21
CA TRP A 245 32.60 21.18 4.08
C TRP A 245 33.80 21.09 5.04
N THR A 246 34.07 19.91 5.61
CA THR A 246 35.25 19.70 6.46
C THR A 246 36.56 19.74 5.67
N SER A 247 36.58 19.19 4.45
CA SER A 247 37.72 19.33 3.53
C SER A 247 38.01 20.79 3.12
N LEU A 248 36.99 21.65 3.06
CA LEU A 248 37.14 23.06 2.70
C LEU A 248 37.56 23.94 3.89
N SER A 249 37.32 23.51 5.13
CA SER A 249 37.76 24.25 6.33
C SER A 249 39.23 23.99 6.71
N ASP A 250 39.82 22.93 6.18
CA ASP A 250 41.21 22.53 6.45
C ASP A 250 42.22 23.08 5.41
N ILE A 251 41.75 23.90 4.45
CA ILE A 251 42.56 24.62 3.44
C ILE A 251 42.56 26.12 3.78
#